data_AF-A0A7S1YGN9-F1
#
_entry.id   AF-A0A7S1YGN9-F1
#
_cell.length_a   1.000
_cell.length_b   1.000
_cell.length_c   1.000
_cell.angle_alpha   90.00
_cell.angle_beta   90.00
_cell.angle_gamma   90.00
#
_symmetry.space_group_name_H-M   'P 1'
#
loop_
_entity.id
_entity.type
_entity.pdbx_description
1 polymer ?
#
loop_
_entity_poly.entity_id
_entity_poly.type
_entity_poly.pdbx_seq_one_letter_code
_entity_poly.pdbx_strand_id
1 'polypeptide(L)'
;HMPTPSVAPSTVSSMTASTVMPSQQKQPMPGMPQQHHPPAVAPKLSKYAESPAAQAQQNRVLTECTRKVQENAYYMKQAMENDDIPNVLHRASQMLGELGDGVSSSLTPKNYYELHMRALDDMPNLEEYFYSLVVAASADQPPKFPAKQLYDNVQYCPKVLPRLYLQICAGSVLIRSGAVTAQWVLQDLIEYVKSVQNPIRGLFLRHYLLQVTRDKLPDKELVKDGYEFVLA
;
A
#
# COMPACT_ATOMS: atom_id res chain seq x y z
N HIS A 1 -48.30 4.07 43.60
CA HIS A 1 -48.81 5.33 44.18
C HIS A 1 -49.83 5.94 43.23
N MET A 2 -50.79 6.72 43.76
CA MET A 2 -51.82 7.40 42.95
C MET A 2 -51.31 8.70 42.33
N PRO A 3 -51.89 9.15 41.19
CA PRO A 3 -51.71 10.49 40.64
C PRO A 3 -52.82 11.46 41.09
N THR A 4 -52.48 12.72 41.30
CA THR A 4 -53.43 13.86 41.40
C THR A 4 -52.76 15.17 40.92
N PRO A 5 -53.52 16.19 40.49
CA PRO A 5 -53.01 17.23 39.59
C PRO A 5 -52.75 18.59 40.25
N SER A 6 -52.27 19.55 39.45
CA SER A 6 -52.31 20.99 39.76
C SER A 6 -53.05 21.74 38.65
N VAL A 7 -53.82 22.78 39.03
CA VAL A 7 -54.70 23.56 38.15
C VAL A 7 -54.37 25.05 38.35
N ALA A 8 -54.51 25.86 37.29
CA ALA A 8 -54.29 27.32 37.35
C ALA A 8 -55.38 28.04 38.18
N PRO A 9 -55.18 29.33 38.52
CA PRO A 9 -55.86 30.35 37.69
C PRO A 9 -55.10 31.70 37.52
N SER A 10 -55.51 32.46 36.49
CA SER A 10 -55.75 33.92 36.37
C SER A 10 -54.85 34.96 37.11
N THR A 11 -54.69 36.23 36.69
CA THR A 11 -55.71 37.18 36.16
C THR A 11 -55.04 38.48 35.62
N VAL A 12 -55.43 39.01 34.44
CA VAL A 12 -55.57 40.45 34.01
C VAL A 12 -54.37 41.44 34.21
N SER A 13 -53.95 42.35 33.31
CA SER A 13 -54.46 43.01 32.08
C SER A 13 -53.28 43.41 31.15
N SER A 14 -53.26 44.31 30.13
CA SER A 14 -54.23 45.26 29.50
C SER A 14 -53.77 45.71 28.09
N MET A 15 -54.71 46.32 27.34
CA MET A 15 -54.66 47.38 26.28
C MET A 15 -53.30 48.02 25.89
N THR A 16 -53.05 48.45 24.63
CA THR A 16 -53.94 48.96 23.54
C THR A 16 -53.71 48.22 22.18
N ALA A 17 -54.66 48.02 21.25
CA ALA A 17 -55.41 48.96 20.37
C ALA A 17 -54.48 49.89 19.53
N SER A 18 -54.59 50.07 18.19
CA SER A 18 -55.64 49.77 17.17
C SER A 18 -54.97 49.43 15.80
N THR A 19 -55.39 48.43 15.00
CA THR A 19 -56.55 48.34 14.05
C THR A 19 -56.44 49.15 12.74
N VAL A 20 -56.21 48.45 11.60
CA VAL A 20 -56.73 48.75 10.24
C VAL A 20 -56.99 47.40 9.50
N MET A 21 -57.95 47.36 8.57
CA MET A 21 -58.45 46.21 7.79
C MET A 21 -58.96 46.71 6.41
N PRO A 22 -59.44 45.87 5.46
CA PRO A 22 -58.98 44.57 4.94
C PRO A 22 -59.04 44.53 3.38
N SER A 23 -59.28 43.35 2.78
CA SER A 23 -59.61 43.06 1.34
C SER A 23 -58.42 42.75 0.42
N GLN A 24 -58.53 41.92 -0.63
CA GLN A 24 -59.68 41.16 -1.17
C GLN A 24 -59.21 39.83 -1.83
N GLN A 25 -60.10 38.86 -2.05
CA GLN A 25 -59.77 37.50 -2.52
C GLN A 25 -60.48 37.15 -3.84
N LYS A 26 -59.77 36.58 -4.83
CA LYS A 26 -60.32 35.98 -6.06
C LYS A 26 -59.50 34.78 -6.56
N GLN A 27 -60.21 33.82 -7.17
CA GLN A 27 -59.75 32.63 -7.92
C GLN A 27 -60.87 32.27 -8.93
N PRO A 28 -60.71 31.26 -9.82
CA PRO A 28 -59.66 31.04 -10.83
C PRO A 28 -60.30 30.90 -12.25
N MET A 29 -59.54 30.51 -13.29
CA MET A 29 -59.94 29.74 -14.52
C MET A 29 -58.77 29.77 -15.57
N PRO A 30 -58.74 28.96 -16.65
CA PRO A 30 -57.54 28.18 -17.00
C PRO A 30 -56.88 28.44 -18.37
N GLY A 31 -55.66 27.94 -18.57
CA GLY A 31 -54.97 27.81 -19.86
C GLY A 31 -53.60 27.11 -19.74
N MET A 32 -53.26 26.24 -20.70
CA MET A 32 -51.99 25.50 -20.82
C MET A 32 -50.99 26.19 -21.78
N PRO A 33 -49.70 25.79 -21.89
CA PRO A 33 -49.01 24.66 -21.23
C PRO A 33 -47.76 25.07 -20.40
N GLN A 34 -47.13 24.08 -19.76
CA GLN A 34 -45.93 24.24 -18.94
C GLN A 34 -44.65 24.34 -19.80
N GLN A 35 -43.71 25.20 -19.39
CA GLN A 35 -42.28 24.93 -19.55
C GLN A 35 -41.67 24.65 -18.17
N HIS A 36 -41.37 23.38 -17.89
CA HIS A 36 -40.57 23.01 -16.72
C HIS A 36 -39.09 23.25 -17.01
N HIS A 37 -38.58 24.41 -16.60
CA HIS A 37 -37.17 24.49 -16.20
C HIS A 37 -37.05 23.89 -14.79
N PRO A 38 -36.34 22.77 -14.60
CA PRO A 38 -36.08 22.25 -13.27
C PRO A 38 -35.20 23.24 -12.49
N PRO A 39 -35.27 23.27 -11.14
CA PRO A 39 -34.29 24.01 -10.36
C PRO A 39 -32.89 23.50 -10.70
N ALA A 40 -31.89 24.39 -10.67
CA ALA A 40 -30.50 24.03 -10.92
C ALA A 40 -29.97 23.12 -9.79
N VAL A 41 -30.20 21.81 -9.92
CA VAL A 41 -29.65 20.80 -9.02
C VAL A 41 -28.14 20.77 -9.25
N ALA A 42 -27.41 21.49 -8.40
CA ALA A 42 -25.96 21.42 -8.35
C ALA A 42 -25.53 19.93 -8.31
N PRO A 43 -24.59 19.50 -9.16
CA PRO A 43 -24.28 18.09 -9.32
C PRO A 43 -23.76 17.53 -8.00
N LYS A 44 -24.42 16.48 -7.49
CA LYS A 44 -24.04 15.80 -6.24
C LYS A 44 -22.78 14.92 -6.43
N LEU A 45 -21.70 15.52 -6.93
CA LEU A 45 -20.35 14.95 -6.96
C LEU A 45 -19.72 14.97 -5.56
N SER A 46 -20.32 14.23 -4.63
CA SER A 46 -19.58 13.55 -3.55
C SER A 46 -20.47 12.53 -2.85
N LYS A 47 -20.14 11.26 -3.05
CA LYS A 47 -20.42 10.18 -2.08
C LYS A 47 -19.11 9.56 -1.54
N TYR A 48 -17.97 10.18 -1.86
CA TYR A 48 -16.63 9.59 -1.71
C TYR A 48 -15.57 10.59 -1.20
N ALA A 49 -15.95 11.81 -0.78
CA ALA A 49 -15.04 12.63 -0.01
C ALA A 49 -14.81 11.97 1.35
N GLU A 50 -13.60 11.46 1.59
CA GLU A 50 -13.19 10.94 2.89
C GLU A 50 -13.35 12.01 3.97
N SER A 51 -13.79 11.62 5.17
CA SER A 51 -13.84 12.55 6.30
C SER A 51 -12.43 13.08 6.60
N PRO A 52 -12.24 14.37 6.90
CA PRO A 52 -10.94 14.92 7.29
C PRO A 52 -10.26 14.15 8.43
N ALA A 53 -11.03 13.54 9.33
CA ALA A 53 -10.51 12.68 10.39
C ALA A 53 -9.95 11.35 9.87
N ALA A 54 -10.60 10.74 8.86
CA ALA A 54 -10.12 9.52 8.21
C ALA A 54 -8.84 9.79 7.42
N GLN A 55 -8.80 10.90 6.67
CA GLN A 55 -7.63 11.28 5.89
C GLN A 55 -6.44 11.71 6.76
N ALA A 56 -6.69 12.38 7.90
CA ALA A 56 -5.66 12.62 8.91
C ALA A 56 -5.12 11.32 9.53
N GLN A 57 -5.97 10.30 9.74
CA GLN A 57 -5.53 8.99 10.23
C GLN A 57 -4.72 8.21 9.17
N GLN A 58 -5.13 8.24 7.90
CA GLN A 58 -4.37 7.68 6.77
C GLN A 58 -2.96 8.27 6.69
N ASN A 59 -2.84 9.60 6.83
CA ASN A 59 -1.55 10.27 6.80
C ASN A 59 -0.67 9.90 8.00
N ARG A 60 -1.23 9.83 9.22
CA ARG A 60 -0.50 9.38 10.43
C ARG A 60 0.06 7.96 10.29
N VAL A 61 -0.75 7.03 9.79
CA VAL A 61 -0.36 5.63 9.54
C VAL A 61 0.78 5.57 8.52
N LEU A 62 0.64 6.31 7.41
CA LEU A 62 1.67 6.40 6.37
C LEU A 62 2.98 6.99 6.93
N THR A 63 2.93 8.12 7.66
CA THR A 63 4.13 8.75 8.24
C THR A 63 4.87 7.81 9.18
N GLU A 64 4.20 7.07 10.05
CA GLU A 64 4.87 6.14 10.99
C GLU A 64 5.47 4.92 10.27
N CYS A 65 4.77 4.33 9.29
CA CYS A 65 5.34 3.24 8.49
C CYS A 65 6.57 3.72 7.70
N THR A 66 6.47 4.87 7.04
CA THR A 66 7.57 5.50 6.30
C THR A 66 8.76 5.86 7.19
N ARG A 67 8.52 6.34 8.42
CA ARG A 67 9.57 6.63 9.41
C ARG A 67 10.39 5.38 9.74
N LYS A 68 9.73 4.24 9.99
CA LYS A 68 10.41 2.96 10.27
C LYS A 68 11.12 2.37 9.05
N VAL A 69 10.57 2.56 7.85
CA VAL A 69 11.24 2.20 6.59
C VAL A 69 12.56 2.96 6.47
N GLN A 70 12.53 4.28 6.66
CA GLN A 70 13.74 5.13 6.66
C GLN A 70 14.74 4.76 7.76
N GLU A 71 14.27 4.52 8.99
CA GLU A 71 15.09 4.10 10.12
C GLU A 71 15.83 2.78 9.86
N ASN A 72 15.12 1.76 9.36
CA ASN A 72 15.74 0.47 9.06
C ASN A 72 16.59 0.50 7.79
N ALA A 73 16.24 1.29 6.78
CA ALA A 73 17.09 1.50 5.60
C ALA A 73 18.44 2.16 5.96
N TYR A 74 18.44 3.11 6.90
CA TYR A 74 19.66 3.73 7.41
C TYR A 74 20.56 2.70 8.11
N TYR A 75 20.02 1.96 9.09
CA TYR A 75 20.81 0.93 9.79
C TYR A 75 21.20 -0.25 8.90
N MET A 76 20.41 -0.57 7.86
CA MET A 76 20.78 -1.56 6.84
C MET A 76 22.04 -1.12 6.09
N LYS A 77 22.11 0.15 5.65
CA LYS A 77 23.31 0.70 4.99
C LYS A 77 24.53 0.70 5.89
N GLN A 78 24.38 1.13 7.14
CA GLN A 78 25.46 1.08 8.12
C GLN A 78 25.94 -0.37 8.39
N ALA A 79 25.03 -1.36 8.38
CA ALA A 79 25.43 -2.77 8.50
C ALA A 79 26.15 -3.29 7.24
N MET A 80 25.76 -2.85 6.04
CA MET A 80 26.44 -3.19 4.78
C MET A 80 27.88 -2.62 4.74
N GLU A 81 28.08 -1.40 5.23
CA GLU A 81 29.41 -0.77 5.38
C GLU A 81 30.36 -1.54 6.32
N ASN A 82 29.83 -2.38 7.21
CA ASN A 82 30.58 -3.16 8.19
C ASN A 82 30.60 -4.68 7.88
N ASP A 83 30.09 -5.10 6.71
CA ASP A 83 29.90 -6.51 6.33
C ASP A 83 29.06 -7.36 7.34
N ASP A 84 28.19 -6.71 8.12
CA ASP A 84 27.35 -7.35 9.16
C ASP A 84 26.08 -7.97 8.54
N ILE A 85 26.27 -9.02 7.73
CA ILE A 85 25.23 -9.72 6.96
C ILE A 85 23.98 -10.07 7.82
N PRO A 86 24.10 -10.62 9.06
CA PRO A 86 22.93 -10.91 9.89
C PRO A 86 22.08 -9.68 10.23
N ASN A 87 22.73 -8.54 10.50
CA ASN A 87 22.06 -7.27 10.79
C ASN A 87 21.50 -6.63 9.50
N VAL A 88 22.21 -6.70 8.37
CA VAL A 88 21.69 -6.31 7.05
C VAL A 88 20.37 -7.04 6.77
N LEU A 89 20.35 -8.37 6.90
CA LEU A 89 19.16 -9.20 6.70
C LEU A 89 18.06 -8.87 7.70
N HIS A 90 18.40 -8.65 8.97
CA HIS A 90 17.43 -8.23 9.99
C HIS A 90 16.77 -6.89 9.63
N ARG A 91 17.57 -5.86 9.31
CA ARG A 91 17.08 -4.51 8.99
C ARG A 91 16.27 -4.49 7.70
N ALA A 92 16.71 -5.18 6.66
CA ALA A 92 15.93 -5.35 5.44
C ALA A 92 14.58 -6.03 5.73
N SER A 93 14.57 -7.08 6.58
CA SER A 93 13.34 -7.76 7.00
C SER A 93 12.41 -6.90 7.86
N GLN A 94 12.91 -5.91 8.62
CA GLN A 94 12.07 -4.95 9.34
C GLN A 94 11.51 -3.88 8.40
N MET A 95 12.35 -3.33 7.50
CA MET A 95 11.96 -2.34 6.49
C MET A 95 10.82 -2.85 5.61
N LEU A 96 11.03 -4.01 4.97
CA LEU A 96 9.99 -4.70 4.18
C LEU A 96 8.83 -5.19 5.06
N GLY A 97 9.07 -5.33 6.36
CA GLY A 97 8.09 -5.72 7.39
C GLY A 97 6.90 -4.79 7.51
N GLU A 98 7.03 -3.51 7.13
CA GLU A 98 5.95 -2.52 7.12
C GLU A 98 5.06 -2.60 5.87
N LEU A 99 5.46 -3.33 4.82
CA LEU A 99 4.57 -3.67 3.68
C LEU A 99 3.61 -4.83 4.02
N GLY A 100 3.97 -5.63 5.03
CA GLY A 100 3.26 -6.82 5.46
C GLY A 100 2.01 -6.55 6.29
N ASP A 101 1.57 -7.55 7.05
CA ASP A 101 0.44 -7.46 7.96
C ASP A 101 0.74 -6.61 9.20
N GLY A 102 -0.28 -5.91 9.68
CA GLY A 102 -0.19 -4.93 10.76
C GLY A 102 -0.77 -3.57 10.37
N VAL A 103 -0.17 -2.49 10.87
CA VAL A 103 -0.68 -1.11 10.83
C VAL A 103 -0.87 -0.57 9.39
N SER A 104 -0.04 -0.98 8.44
CA SER A 104 -0.18 -0.64 7.01
C SER A 104 -1.35 -1.32 6.31
N SER A 105 -1.96 -2.36 6.89
CA SER A 105 -3.11 -3.07 6.29
C SER A 105 -4.35 -2.19 6.16
N SER A 106 -4.42 -1.08 6.90
CA SER A 106 -5.50 -0.09 6.80
C SER A 106 -5.22 1.04 5.79
N LEU A 107 -4.08 1.06 5.10
CA LEU A 107 -3.76 2.11 4.13
C LEU A 107 -4.66 2.03 2.89
N THR A 108 -5.03 3.18 2.35
CA THR A 108 -5.62 3.25 1.00
C THR A 108 -4.62 2.73 -0.05
N PRO A 109 -5.07 2.24 -1.22
CA PRO A 109 -4.17 1.79 -2.29
C PRO A 109 -3.13 2.84 -2.71
N LYS A 110 -3.49 4.13 -2.66
CA LYS A 110 -2.57 5.25 -2.91
C LYS A 110 -1.47 5.34 -1.85
N ASN A 111 -1.83 5.31 -0.57
CA ASN A 111 -0.85 5.45 0.51
C ASN A 111 0.00 4.17 0.65
N TYR A 112 -0.56 2.99 0.35
CA TYR A 112 0.23 1.76 0.23
C TYR A 112 1.26 1.86 -0.92
N TYR A 113 0.88 2.39 -2.08
CA TYR A 113 1.81 2.64 -3.18
C TYR A 113 2.98 3.56 -2.78
N GLU A 114 2.69 4.66 -2.07
CA GLU A 114 3.71 5.60 -1.59
C GLU A 114 4.69 4.94 -0.61
N LEU A 115 4.18 4.16 0.36
CA LEU A 115 5.01 3.37 1.28
C LEU A 115 5.82 2.29 0.55
N HIS A 116 5.22 1.63 -0.45
CA HIS A 116 5.87 0.59 -1.26
C HIS A 116 7.02 1.15 -2.08
N MET A 117 6.82 2.27 -2.79
CA MET A 117 7.90 2.96 -3.50
C MET A 117 9.03 3.32 -2.54
N ARG A 118 8.72 3.94 -1.38
CA ARG A 118 9.76 4.30 -0.43
C ARG A 118 10.48 3.09 0.15
N ALA A 119 9.84 1.93 0.31
CA ALA A 119 10.52 0.71 0.73
C ALA A 119 11.42 0.10 -0.36
N LEU A 120 11.09 0.29 -1.65
CA LEU A 120 11.89 -0.21 -2.76
C LEU A 120 13.07 0.70 -3.16
N ASP A 121 13.03 2.00 -2.88
CA ASP A 121 14.13 2.96 -3.17
C ASP A 121 15.52 2.46 -2.71
N ASP A 122 15.55 1.74 -1.58
CA ASP A 122 16.78 1.24 -0.97
C ASP A 122 17.16 -0.20 -1.39
N MET A 123 16.27 -0.94 -2.05
CA MET A 123 16.49 -2.35 -2.45
C MET A 123 17.58 -2.57 -3.53
N PRO A 124 17.80 -1.70 -4.53
CA PRO A 124 18.91 -1.85 -5.48
C PRO A 124 20.29 -1.82 -4.79
N ASN A 125 20.43 -1.06 -3.71
CA ASN A 125 21.69 -1.03 -2.94
C ASN A 125 21.91 -2.36 -2.20
N LEU A 126 20.82 -2.99 -1.72
CA LEU A 126 20.87 -4.31 -1.09
C LEU A 126 21.20 -5.41 -2.10
N GLU A 127 20.65 -5.34 -3.32
CA GLU A 127 20.99 -6.26 -4.41
C GLU A 127 22.48 -6.17 -4.78
N GLU A 128 23.02 -4.96 -4.91
CA GLU A 128 24.42 -4.78 -5.28
C GLU A 128 25.38 -5.17 -4.15
N TYR A 129 25.01 -4.90 -2.89
CA TYR A 129 25.73 -5.43 -1.73
C TYR A 129 25.75 -6.97 -1.75
N PHE A 130 24.60 -7.62 -1.89
CA PHE A 130 24.49 -9.07 -2.03
C PHE A 130 25.30 -9.62 -3.21
N TYR A 131 25.31 -8.93 -4.36
CA TYR A 131 26.15 -9.31 -5.49
C TYR A 131 27.65 -9.22 -5.16
N SER A 132 28.08 -8.15 -4.48
CA SER A 132 29.48 -7.97 -4.04
C SER A 132 29.97 -9.03 -3.03
N LEU A 133 29.05 -9.69 -2.31
CA LEU A 133 29.39 -10.81 -1.43
C LEU A 133 29.65 -12.12 -2.21
N VAL A 134 28.89 -12.36 -3.29
CA VAL A 134 28.86 -13.67 -3.97
C VAL A 134 29.68 -13.74 -5.25
N VAL A 135 30.12 -12.60 -5.78
CA VAL A 135 31.07 -12.52 -6.90
C VAL A 135 32.51 -12.62 -6.39
N ALA A 136 33.40 -13.23 -7.17
CA ALA A 136 34.84 -13.20 -6.91
C ALA A 136 35.39 -11.81 -7.26
N ALA A 137 36.19 -11.21 -6.38
CA ALA A 137 36.79 -9.89 -6.62
C ALA A 137 37.95 -9.93 -7.62
N SER A 138 38.64 -11.08 -7.69
CA SER A 138 39.66 -11.41 -8.70
C SER A 138 39.77 -12.94 -8.83
N ALA A 139 40.62 -13.43 -9.73
CA ALA A 139 40.91 -14.87 -9.83
C ALA A 139 41.53 -15.44 -8.53
N ASP A 140 42.26 -14.61 -7.77
CA ASP A 140 42.94 -14.98 -6.52
C ASP A 140 42.10 -14.67 -5.26
N GLN A 141 40.96 -13.97 -5.41
CA GLN A 141 40.07 -13.59 -4.31
C GLN A 141 38.67 -14.21 -4.50
N PRO A 142 38.40 -15.38 -3.87
CA PRO A 142 37.11 -16.04 -3.97
C PRO A 142 35.98 -15.21 -3.33
N PRO A 143 34.70 -15.52 -3.63
CA PRO A 143 33.57 -14.84 -3.02
C PRO A 143 33.61 -14.80 -1.49
N LYS A 144 33.23 -13.67 -0.89
CA LYS A 144 33.07 -13.54 0.56
C LYS A 144 32.00 -14.49 1.11
N PHE A 145 30.97 -14.80 0.32
CA PHE A 145 29.81 -15.58 0.73
C PHE A 145 29.30 -16.49 -0.40
N PRO A 146 28.95 -17.76 -0.15
CA PRO A 146 28.40 -18.63 -1.18
C PRO A 146 27.00 -18.18 -1.63
N ALA A 147 26.77 -18.03 -2.94
CA ALA A 147 25.48 -17.57 -3.49
C ALA A 147 24.29 -18.37 -2.96
N LYS A 148 24.33 -19.71 -3.01
CA LYS A 148 23.24 -20.55 -2.49
C LYS A 148 22.98 -20.30 -0.99
N GLN A 149 24.02 -20.13 -0.18
CA GLN A 149 23.86 -19.88 1.25
C GLN A 149 23.16 -18.55 1.53
N LEU A 150 23.31 -17.54 0.65
CA LEU A 150 22.54 -16.30 0.75
C LEU A 150 21.04 -16.53 0.47
N TYR A 151 20.72 -17.31 -0.56
CA TYR A 151 19.33 -17.69 -0.90
C TYR A 151 18.69 -18.56 0.18
N ASP A 152 19.45 -19.44 0.81
CA ASP A 152 19.00 -20.23 1.98
C ASP A 152 18.79 -19.32 3.20
N ASN A 153 19.69 -18.35 3.44
CA ASN A 153 19.63 -17.45 4.59
C ASN A 153 18.40 -16.52 4.58
N VAL A 154 18.01 -15.97 3.42
CA VAL A 154 16.81 -15.11 3.34
C VAL A 154 15.52 -15.85 3.67
N GLN A 155 15.48 -17.19 3.49
CA GLN A 155 14.29 -17.99 3.76
C GLN A 155 13.97 -18.14 5.25
N TYR A 156 14.93 -17.93 6.16
CA TYR A 156 14.67 -17.90 7.61
C TYR A 156 13.91 -16.65 8.07
N CYS A 157 13.60 -15.70 7.17
CA CYS A 157 12.72 -14.58 7.48
C CYS A 157 11.31 -15.08 7.88
N PRO A 158 10.82 -14.77 9.11
CA PRO A 158 9.61 -15.38 9.65
C PRO A 158 8.32 -14.79 9.08
N LYS A 159 8.33 -13.52 8.66
CA LYS A 159 7.19 -12.87 7.99
C LYS A 159 7.19 -13.25 6.52
N VAL A 160 6.06 -13.74 6.00
CA VAL A 160 5.92 -14.20 4.61
C VAL A 160 6.28 -13.09 3.61
N LEU A 161 5.65 -11.91 3.68
CA LEU A 161 5.86 -10.90 2.66
C LEU A 161 7.32 -10.38 2.58
N PRO A 162 7.99 -9.99 3.68
CA PRO A 162 9.41 -9.62 3.65
C PRO A 162 10.32 -10.72 3.11
N ARG A 163 10.06 -11.99 3.48
CA ARG A 163 10.79 -13.15 2.95
C ARG A 163 10.72 -13.19 1.42
N LEU A 164 9.54 -12.94 0.84
CA LEU A 164 9.35 -12.97 -0.61
C LEU A 164 10.12 -11.85 -1.34
N TYR A 165 10.09 -10.61 -0.83
CA TYR A 165 10.92 -9.52 -1.38
C TYR A 165 12.42 -9.83 -1.27
N LEU A 166 12.88 -10.44 -0.15
CA LEU A 166 14.28 -10.85 0.02
C LEU A 166 14.67 -12.04 -0.87
N GLN A 167 13.78 -13.02 -1.07
CA GLN A 167 13.99 -14.13 -2.01
C GLN A 167 14.10 -13.63 -3.45
N ILE A 168 13.27 -12.67 -3.87
CA ILE A 168 13.37 -12.07 -5.21
C ILE A 168 14.71 -11.35 -5.39
N CYS A 169 15.13 -10.56 -4.39
CA CYS A 169 16.42 -9.85 -4.41
C CYS A 169 17.62 -10.82 -4.44
N ALA A 170 17.65 -11.83 -3.57
CA ALA A 170 18.70 -12.87 -3.58
C ALA A 170 18.65 -13.71 -4.87
N GLY A 171 17.46 -14.00 -5.41
CA GLY A 171 17.26 -14.69 -6.69
C GLY A 171 17.88 -13.93 -7.87
N SER A 172 17.69 -12.60 -7.93
CA SER A 172 18.38 -11.73 -8.88
C SER A 172 19.88 -11.94 -8.85
N VAL A 173 20.45 -11.98 -7.64
CA VAL A 173 21.88 -12.16 -7.40
C VAL A 173 22.36 -13.57 -7.76
N LEU A 174 21.56 -14.61 -7.54
CA LEU A 174 21.86 -15.97 -8.00
C LEU A 174 21.98 -16.02 -9.52
N ILE A 175 21.04 -15.41 -10.25
CA ILE A 175 21.08 -15.34 -11.71
C ILE A 175 22.30 -14.53 -12.19
N ARG A 176 22.52 -13.34 -11.61
CA ARG A 176 23.68 -12.48 -11.93
C ARG A 176 25.02 -13.16 -11.68
N SER A 177 25.13 -13.98 -10.64
CA SER A 177 26.36 -14.72 -10.30
C SER A 177 26.64 -15.91 -11.23
N GLY A 178 25.69 -16.30 -12.10
CA GLY A 178 25.78 -17.48 -12.95
C GLY A 178 25.70 -18.82 -12.20
N ALA A 179 25.44 -18.81 -10.88
CA ALA A 179 25.39 -20.01 -10.06
C ALA A 179 24.19 -20.92 -10.37
N VAL A 180 23.09 -20.36 -10.89
CA VAL A 180 21.87 -21.08 -11.29
C VAL A 180 21.24 -20.40 -12.52
N THR A 181 20.53 -21.17 -13.35
CA THR A 181 19.82 -20.62 -14.53
C THR A 181 18.62 -19.77 -14.13
N ALA A 182 18.32 -18.75 -14.95
CA ALA A 182 17.16 -17.88 -14.75
C ALA A 182 15.85 -18.66 -14.67
N GLN A 183 15.61 -19.62 -15.58
CA GLN A 183 14.36 -20.41 -15.61
C GLN A 183 14.07 -21.10 -14.28
N TRP A 184 15.08 -21.72 -13.64
CA TRP A 184 14.90 -22.42 -12.36
C TRP A 184 14.54 -21.45 -11.23
N VAL A 185 15.25 -20.33 -11.11
CA VAL A 185 15.00 -19.31 -10.08
C VAL A 185 13.63 -18.68 -10.29
N LEU A 186 13.23 -18.41 -11.53
CA LEU A 186 11.93 -17.82 -11.84
C LEU A 186 10.77 -18.77 -11.55
N GLN A 187 10.89 -20.06 -11.88
CA GLN A 187 9.86 -21.06 -11.56
C GLN A 187 9.64 -21.19 -10.04
N ASP A 188 10.71 -21.23 -9.25
CA ASP A 188 10.66 -21.22 -7.77
C ASP A 188 9.98 -19.94 -7.23
N LEU A 189 10.39 -18.76 -7.71
CA LEU A 189 9.83 -17.48 -7.28
C LEU A 189 8.35 -17.30 -7.68
N ILE A 190 7.89 -17.81 -8.84
CA ILE A 190 6.48 -17.77 -9.23
C ILE A 190 5.61 -18.49 -8.20
N GLU A 191 5.96 -19.73 -7.83
CA GLU A 191 5.21 -20.54 -6.86
C GLU A 191 5.10 -19.83 -5.50
N TYR A 192 6.19 -19.21 -5.06
CA TYR A 192 6.20 -18.42 -3.84
C TYR A 192 5.35 -17.14 -3.94
N VAL A 193 5.36 -16.41 -5.06
CA VAL A 193 4.57 -15.17 -5.24
C VAL A 193 3.06 -15.46 -5.41
N LYS A 194 2.70 -16.61 -6.00
CA LYS A 194 1.31 -17.11 -6.06
C LYS A 194 0.67 -17.24 -4.67
N SER A 195 1.45 -17.46 -3.61
CA SER A 195 0.93 -17.61 -2.24
C SER A 195 0.25 -16.36 -1.67
N VAL A 196 0.57 -15.15 -2.16
CA VAL A 196 0.06 -13.89 -1.60
C VAL A 196 -1.35 -13.57 -2.08
N GLN A 197 -2.35 -13.99 -1.30
CA GLN A 197 -3.79 -13.83 -1.60
C GLN A 197 -4.33 -12.40 -1.44
N ASN A 198 -3.60 -11.48 -0.80
CA ASN A 198 -4.04 -10.08 -0.70
C ASN A 198 -3.81 -9.40 -2.06
N PRO A 199 -4.85 -8.86 -2.74
CA PRO A 199 -4.74 -8.40 -4.12
C PRO A 199 -3.81 -7.19 -4.29
N ILE A 200 -3.74 -6.29 -3.31
CA ILE A 200 -2.87 -5.10 -3.37
C ILE A 200 -1.41 -5.53 -3.17
N ARG A 201 -1.12 -6.29 -2.10
CA ARG A 201 0.24 -6.78 -1.81
C ARG A 201 0.75 -7.72 -2.90
N GLY A 202 -0.11 -8.60 -3.40
CA GLY A 202 0.20 -9.58 -4.45
C GLY A 202 0.46 -8.93 -5.81
N LEU A 203 -0.24 -7.84 -6.14
CA LEU A 203 0.07 -7.01 -7.31
C LEU A 203 1.43 -6.33 -7.19
N PHE A 204 1.71 -5.69 -6.05
CA PHE A 204 2.97 -4.98 -5.84
C PHE A 204 4.18 -5.91 -5.75
N LEU A 205 4.04 -7.09 -5.14
CA LEU A 205 5.08 -8.11 -5.13
C LEU A 205 5.38 -8.67 -6.53
N ARG A 206 4.35 -8.94 -7.35
CA ARG A 206 4.52 -9.31 -8.76
C ARG A 206 5.20 -8.20 -9.55
N HIS A 207 4.81 -6.95 -9.33
CA HIS A 207 5.43 -5.80 -9.97
C HIS A 207 6.93 -5.69 -9.61
N TYR A 208 7.30 -5.95 -8.35
CA TYR A 208 8.71 -6.02 -7.95
C TYR A 208 9.46 -7.19 -8.60
N LEU A 209 8.89 -8.40 -8.63
CA LEU A 209 9.46 -9.54 -9.37
C LEU A 209 9.74 -9.15 -10.84
N LEU A 210 8.73 -8.63 -11.53
CA LEU A 210 8.85 -8.19 -12.93
C LEU A 210 9.88 -7.08 -13.13
N GLN A 211 10.03 -6.13 -12.20
CA GLN A 211 11.09 -5.11 -12.29
C GLN A 211 12.48 -5.73 -12.19
N VAL A 212 12.68 -6.62 -11.21
CA VAL A 212 13.98 -7.22 -10.87
C VAL A 212 14.47 -8.23 -11.91
N THR A 213 13.56 -8.90 -12.62
CA THR A 213 13.92 -9.99 -13.54
C THR A 213 13.88 -9.59 -15.02
N ARG A 214 13.36 -8.42 -15.37
CA ARG A 214 13.15 -7.97 -16.77
C ARG A 214 14.42 -8.06 -17.63
N ASP A 215 15.56 -7.68 -17.08
CA ASP A 215 16.89 -7.71 -17.72
C ASP A 215 17.57 -9.09 -17.68
N LYS A 216 16.91 -10.09 -17.08
CA LYS A 216 17.45 -11.42 -16.74
C LYS A 216 16.63 -12.57 -17.34
N LEU A 217 15.62 -12.26 -18.16
CA LEU A 217 14.83 -13.25 -18.91
C LEU A 217 15.64 -13.78 -20.12
N PRO A 218 15.69 -15.10 -20.36
CA PRO A 218 16.36 -15.65 -21.54
C PRO A 218 15.55 -15.40 -22.83
N ASP A 219 16.02 -14.46 -23.66
CA ASP A 219 15.41 -13.98 -24.92
C ASP A 219 14.89 -15.04 -25.91
N LYS A 220 15.33 -16.30 -25.83
CA LYS A 220 15.28 -17.26 -26.95
C LYS A 220 14.59 -18.60 -26.69
N GLU A 221 14.27 -18.95 -25.45
CA GLU A 221 13.65 -20.26 -25.12
C GLU A 221 12.22 -20.15 -24.55
N LEU A 222 11.78 -18.94 -24.19
CA LEU A 222 10.49 -18.68 -23.55
C LEU A 222 9.26 -18.69 -24.50
N VAL A 223 9.22 -19.61 -25.47
CA VAL A 223 8.10 -19.77 -26.42
C VAL A 223 6.86 -20.41 -25.76
N LYS A 224 6.98 -20.92 -24.53
CA LYS A 224 5.85 -21.37 -23.69
C LYS A 224 5.92 -20.78 -22.28
N ASP A 225 6.96 -21.08 -21.52
CA ASP A 225 7.11 -20.74 -20.09
C ASP A 225 7.02 -19.24 -19.80
N GLY A 226 7.52 -18.37 -20.69
CA GLY A 226 7.52 -16.92 -20.46
C GLY A 226 6.13 -16.29 -20.47
N TYR A 227 5.19 -16.89 -21.19
CA TYR A 227 3.80 -16.46 -21.13
C TYR A 227 3.17 -16.81 -19.78
N GLU A 228 3.50 -17.97 -19.20
CA GLU A 228 3.04 -18.35 -17.87
C GLU A 228 3.66 -17.44 -16.79
N PHE A 229 4.94 -17.07 -16.91
CA PHE A 229 5.60 -16.09 -16.03
C PHE A 229 4.92 -14.70 -16.06
N VAL A 230 4.44 -14.24 -17.22
CA VAL A 230 3.77 -12.93 -17.37
C VAL A 230 2.29 -12.96 -16.97
N LEU A 231 1.69 -14.15 -16.83
CA LEU A 231 0.26 -14.35 -16.54
C LEU A 231 -0.04 -14.79 -15.08
N ALA A 232 0.98 -14.90 -14.22
CA ALA A 232 0.88 -15.45 -12.85
C ALA A 232 0.67 -14.42 -11.73
#